data_AF-A0A964JSG1-F1
#
_entry.id   AF-A0A964JSG1-F1
#
_cell.length_a   1.000
_cell.length_b   1.000
_cell.length_c   1.000
_cell.angle_alpha   90.00
_cell.angle_beta   90.00
_cell.angle_gamma   90.00
#
_symmetry.space_group_name_H-M   'P 1'
#
loop_
_entity.id
_entity.type
_entity.pdbx_description
1 polymer ?
#
loop_
_entity_poly.entity_id
_entity_poly.type
_entity_poly.pdbx_seq_one_letter_code
_entity_poly.pdbx_strand_id
1 'polypeptide(L)'
;MTLRPRLTLLLTCFVATSLSACKSNEAGPSTPTPGAPGKSSSPAPAPSQEARIVAGPDLSGNQPSGSQPSAEGGAALPPGHPPVDATGTAPAPAAGPSGTLKGTLTLDAARTADVKAGSTLFLIVRRDAGDGQKGMLVASKKIPVSGSDMFPMDYEITERDVMMQGTAFSGPMRVDARIDGDGDALSKLPGDVVGAHPAAVIVGAEKVDVALKDKL
;
A
#
# COMPACT_ATOMS: atom_id res chain seq x y z
N MET A 1 -4.56 42.22 -43.30
CA MET A 1 -3.28 42.96 -43.20
C MET A 1 -2.96 43.10 -41.71
N THR A 2 -1.80 42.76 -41.15
CA THR A 2 -0.59 42.00 -41.58
C THR A 2 0.28 41.81 -40.32
N LEU A 3 1.12 40.79 -40.08
CA LEU A 3 1.57 39.61 -40.82
C LEU A 3 2.00 38.52 -39.78
N ARG A 4 2.16 37.23 -40.15
CA ARG A 4 2.90 36.23 -39.34
C ARG A 4 4.31 36.03 -39.90
N PRO A 5 5.38 36.03 -39.07
CA PRO A 5 6.64 35.39 -39.44
C PRO A 5 6.64 33.92 -39.00
N ARG A 6 6.74 33.00 -39.96
CA ARG A 6 7.37 31.70 -39.72
C ARG A 6 8.88 31.94 -39.71
N LEU A 7 9.60 31.39 -38.74
CA LEU A 7 11.04 31.18 -38.88
C LEU A 7 11.34 29.68 -38.77
N THR A 8 12.16 29.21 -39.69
CA THR A 8 12.27 27.81 -40.09
C THR A 8 13.72 27.36 -39.91
N LEU A 9 13.88 26.19 -39.25
CA LEU A 9 14.97 25.22 -39.44
C LEU A 9 16.42 25.63 -39.14
N LEU A 10 17.05 24.84 -38.27
CA LEU A 10 18.38 24.18 -38.38
C LEU A 10 19.05 24.12 -37.00
N LEU A 11 19.40 22.91 -36.51
CA LEU A 11 20.81 22.49 -36.48
C LEU A 11 20.99 20.99 -36.18
N THR A 12 21.66 20.31 -37.12
CA THR A 12 22.58 19.17 -36.96
C THR A 12 22.22 17.98 -36.06
N CYS A 13 22.12 16.81 -36.70
CA CYS A 13 22.48 15.52 -36.11
C CYS A 13 23.92 15.57 -35.54
N PHE A 14 24.14 14.92 -34.39
CA PHE A 14 25.46 14.43 -34.02
C PHE A 14 25.39 12.91 -33.85
N VAL A 15 25.82 12.17 -34.88
CA VAL A 15 26.04 10.73 -34.80
C VAL A 15 27.47 10.53 -34.30
N ALA A 16 27.61 9.98 -33.09
CA ALA A 16 28.89 9.54 -32.55
C ALA A 16 28.83 8.04 -32.25
N THR A 17 29.26 7.25 -33.22
CA THR A 17 29.51 5.81 -33.05
C THR A 17 30.67 5.57 -32.10
N SER A 18 30.53 4.63 -31.17
CA SER A 18 31.67 3.95 -30.56
C SER A 18 31.28 2.51 -30.23
N LEU A 19 31.74 1.58 -31.08
CA LEU A 19 31.81 0.18 -30.72
C LEU A 19 32.93 0.03 -29.68
N SER A 20 32.70 -0.77 -28.64
CA SER A 20 33.78 -1.38 -27.89
C SER A 20 33.44 -2.85 -27.64
N ALA A 21 34.44 -3.70 -27.76
CA ALA A 21 34.26 -5.11 -28.05
C ALA A 21 34.57 -6.04 -26.88
N CYS A 22 33.94 -7.22 -26.91
CA CYS A 22 34.44 -8.48 -26.37
C CYS A 22 34.91 -8.52 -24.90
N LYS A 23 34.05 -9.07 -24.04
CA LYS A 23 34.50 -10.08 -23.07
C LYS A 23 33.46 -11.19 -22.93
N SER A 24 33.62 -12.24 -23.73
CA SER A 24 32.92 -13.51 -23.53
C SER A 24 33.28 -14.06 -22.16
N ASN A 25 32.30 -14.61 -21.44
CA ASN A 25 32.57 -15.52 -20.34
C ASN A 25 31.57 -16.68 -20.43
N GLU A 26 31.94 -17.71 -21.19
CA GLU A 26 31.23 -18.98 -21.25
C GLU A 26 31.40 -19.72 -19.91
N ALA A 27 30.45 -19.55 -19.01
CA ALA A 27 30.23 -20.48 -17.92
C ALA A 27 29.34 -21.61 -18.45
N GLY A 28 29.93 -22.80 -18.64
CA GLY A 28 29.29 -23.91 -19.35
C GLY A 28 28.04 -24.48 -18.66
N PRO A 29 27.15 -25.16 -19.41
CA PRO A 29 25.97 -25.79 -18.86
C PRO A 29 26.34 -26.96 -17.96
N SER A 30 26.10 -26.81 -16.65
CA SER A 30 26.14 -27.92 -15.71
C SER A 30 24.91 -28.80 -15.93
N THR A 31 25.14 -30.05 -16.35
CA THR A 31 24.08 -31.01 -16.66
C THR A 31 23.32 -31.46 -15.41
N PRO A 32 21.97 -31.43 -15.40
CA PRO A 32 21.20 -32.04 -14.32
C PRO A 32 21.22 -33.57 -14.47
N THR A 33 21.61 -34.27 -13.40
CA THR A 33 21.55 -35.74 -13.34
C THR A 33 20.10 -36.20 -13.16
N PRO A 34 19.58 -37.15 -13.98
CA PRO A 34 18.23 -37.69 -13.78
C PRO A 34 18.17 -38.68 -12.61
N GLY A 35 17.52 -38.29 -11.51
CA GLY A 35 17.12 -39.19 -10.42
C GLY A 35 15.66 -39.61 -10.57
N ALA A 36 15.40 -40.92 -10.56
CA ALA A 36 14.09 -41.52 -10.84
C ALA A 36 13.13 -41.52 -9.61
N PRO A 37 11.87 -41.99 -9.72
CA PRO A 37 10.73 -41.36 -9.04
C PRO A 37 10.34 -41.98 -7.67
N GLY A 38 9.68 -41.17 -6.83
CA GLY A 38 9.29 -41.57 -5.47
C GLY A 38 7.99 -40.95 -4.93
N LYS A 39 6.86 -41.57 -5.29
CA LYS A 39 5.62 -41.71 -4.49
C LYS A 39 4.80 -40.45 -4.11
N SER A 40 3.66 -40.36 -4.80
CA SER A 40 2.38 -39.81 -4.33
C SER A 40 2.06 -40.07 -2.85
N SER A 41 1.51 -39.06 -2.17
CA SER A 41 0.41 -39.23 -1.21
C SER A 41 -0.27 -37.89 -0.89
N SER A 42 -1.57 -37.81 -1.20
CA SER A 42 -2.53 -36.79 -0.70
C SER A 42 -3.33 -37.38 0.49
N PRO A 43 -4.22 -36.65 1.20
CA PRO A 43 -4.09 -36.53 2.65
C PRO A 43 -5.24 -37.15 3.47
N ALA A 44 -4.96 -37.47 4.74
CA ALA A 44 -5.95 -37.78 5.80
C ALA A 44 -5.24 -37.76 7.19
N PRO A 45 -5.96 -37.84 8.33
CA PRO A 45 -6.89 -36.82 8.83
C PRO A 45 -6.52 -36.38 10.27
N ALA A 46 -7.26 -35.41 10.83
CA ALA A 46 -7.06 -34.96 12.21
C ALA A 46 -7.59 -36.00 13.24
N PRO A 47 -6.87 -36.29 14.34
CA PRO A 47 -7.40 -37.07 15.45
C PRO A 47 -8.12 -36.19 16.47
N SER A 48 -9.42 -36.46 16.67
CA SER A 48 -10.15 -36.01 17.86
C SER A 48 -9.48 -36.56 19.13
N GLN A 49 -9.33 -35.74 20.16
CA GLN A 49 -9.01 -36.23 21.50
C GLN A 49 -10.15 -35.93 22.47
N GLU A 50 -10.81 -37.02 22.85
CA GLU A 50 -11.93 -37.10 23.75
C GLU A 50 -11.43 -36.90 25.20
N ALA A 51 -11.68 -35.72 25.78
CA ALA A 51 -11.29 -35.43 27.15
C ALA A 51 -12.18 -36.22 28.12
N ARG A 52 -11.62 -37.27 28.70
CA ARG A 52 -12.34 -38.21 29.58
C ARG A 52 -12.83 -37.54 30.86
N ILE A 53 -14.08 -37.83 31.20
CA ILE A 53 -14.72 -37.50 32.48
C ILE A 53 -14.03 -38.28 33.59
N VAL A 54 -13.56 -37.60 34.64
CA VAL A 54 -13.26 -38.20 35.94
C VAL A 54 -14.17 -37.54 36.98
N ALA A 55 -15.06 -38.34 37.57
CA ALA A 55 -15.88 -37.94 38.69
C ALA A 55 -15.09 -38.11 40.01
N GLY A 56 -15.17 -37.12 40.89
CA GLY A 56 -14.74 -37.15 42.29
C GLY A 56 -15.80 -36.47 43.15
N PRO A 57 -16.03 -36.91 44.40
CA PRO A 57 -17.36 -36.82 45.01
C PRO A 57 -17.66 -35.54 45.80
N ASP A 58 -18.95 -35.24 45.82
CA ASP A 58 -19.77 -34.55 46.83
C ASP A 58 -19.09 -33.89 48.04
N LEU A 59 -19.23 -32.56 48.12
CA LEU A 59 -19.41 -31.84 49.38
C LEU A 59 -20.59 -30.87 49.26
N SER A 60 -21.79 -31.44 49.45
CA SER A 60 -23.02 -30.83 49.98
C SER A 60 -22.95 -29.35 50.44
N GLY A 61 -23.84 -28.53 49.86
CA GLY A 61 -24.66 -27.60 50.66
C GLY A 61 -24.45 -26.09 50.50
N ASN A 62 -25.05 -25.48 49.48
CA ASN A 62 -26.21 -24.60 49.70
C ASN A 62 -26.81 -24.08 48.37
N GLN A 63 -28.13 -24.24 48.20
CA GLN A 63 -28.92 -23.61 47.15
C GLN A 63 -29.97 -22.69 47.83
N PRO A 64 -30.18 -21.47 47.31
CA PRO A 64 -31.49 -21.16 46.74
C PRO A 64 -31.32 -20.58 45.33
N SER A 65 -32.03 -21.04 44.29
CA SER A 65 -33.49 -21.01 44.11
C SER A 65 -34.01 -19.57 44.00
N GLY A 66 -34.31 -19.11 42.78
CA GLY A 66 -34.95 -17.81 42.57
C GLY A 66 -34.73 -17.16 41.20
N SER A 67 -35.65 -17.44 40.27
CA SER A 67 -36.25 -16.46 39.33
C SER A 67 -35.37 -15.66 38.34
N GLN A 68 -35.60 -15.88 37.04
CA GLN A 68 -35.55 -14.78 36.07
C GLN A 68 -36.51 -13.65 36.50
N PRO A 69 -36.15 -12.39 36.19
CA PRO A 69 -37.06 -11.63 35.35
C PRO A 69 -36.34 -10.87 34.21
N SER A 70 -37.09 -10.76 33.11
CA SER A 70 -37.28 -9.62 32.18
C SER A 70 -36.15 -8.66 31.79
N ALA A 71 -36.32 -8.12 30.58
CA ALA A 71 -35.57 -7.01 30.01
C ALA A 71 -35.81 -5.66 30.71
N GLU A 72 -35.11 -4.64 30.20
CA GLU A 72 -35.13 -3.21 30.58
C GLU A 72 -34.30 -2.82 31.82
N GLY A 73 -33.65 -1.64 31.72
CA GLY A 73 -32.82 -1.05 32.77
C GLY A 73 -31.36 -0.86 32.32
N GLY A 74 -30.96 0.37 32.04
CA GLY A 74 -29.58 0.71 31.71
C GLY A 74 -28.63 0.44 32.88
N ALA A 75 -27.43 -0.04 32.59
CA ALA A 75 -26.40 -0.30 33.59
C ALA A 75 -25.87 1.00 34.21
N ALA A 76 -26.50 1.46 35.29
CA ALA A 76 -25.97 2.50 36.15
C ALA A 76 -24.74 1.95 36.92
N LEU A 77 -23.58 2.55 36.66
CA LEU A 77 -22.33 2.23 37.33
C LEU A 77 -22.34 2.71 38.81
N PRO A 78 -21.52 2.13 39.71
CA PRO A 78 -21.57 2.42 41.14
C PRO A 78 -21.19 3.88 41.49
N PRO A 79 -21.88 4.55 42.45
CA PRO A 79 -21.67 5.96 42.74
C PRO A 79 -20.23 6.32 43.14
N GLY A 80 -19.66 7.35 42.51
CA GLY A 80 -18.33 7.87 42.86
C GLY A 80 -17.48 8.39 41.69
N HIS A 81 -17.91 8.18 40.45
CA HIS A 81 -17.29 8.79 39.27
C HIS A 81 -17.93 10.15 38.97
N PRO A 82 -17.16 11.15 38.47
CA PRO A 82 -17.74 12.40 37.98
C PRO A 82 -18.73 12.11 36.84
N PRO A 83 -19.71 13.01 36.58
CA PRO A 83 -20.56 12.86 35.41
C PRO A 83 -19.68 12.79 34.16
N VAL A 84 -19.74 11.65 33.48
CA VAL A 84 -19.31 11.60 32.08
C VAL A 84 -20.37 12.34 31.29
N ASP A 85 -20.16 13.63 31.10
CA ASP A 85 -20.88 14.36 30.06
C ASP A 85 -20.73 13.55 28.77
N ALA A 86 -21.85 13.11 28.19
CA ALA A 86 -21.91 12.43 26.88
C ALA A 86 -21.64 13.43 25.74
N THR A 87 -20.70 14.35 25.99
CA THR A 87 -20.18 15.41 25.16
C THR A 87 -18.66 15.47 25.30
N GLY A 88 -18.05 14.31 25.60
CA GLY A 88 -16.69 13.97 25.18
C GLY A 88 -16.58 13.86 23.66
N THR A 89 -17.02 14.89 22.94
CA THR A 89 -16.67 15.11 21.54
C THR A 89 -15.20 15.42 21.52
N ALA A 90 -14.37 14.37 21.48
CA ALA A 90 -13.04 14.49 20.91
C ALA A 90 -13.20 15.25 19.59
N PRO A 91 -12.46 16.35 19.36
CA PRO A 91 -12.66 17.15 18.16
C PRO A 91 -12.47 16.25 16.96
N ALA A 92 -13.58 15.98 16.26
CA ALA A 92 -13.54 15.17 15.06
C ALA A 92 -12.48 15.79 14.14
N PRO A 93 -11.47 15.03 13.69
CA PRO A 93 -10.41 15.59 12.87
C PRO A 93 -11.08 16.26 11.69
N ALA A 94 -10.89 17.58 11.56
CA ALA A 94 -11.73 18.41 10.73
C ALA A 94 -11.92 17.75 9.36
N ALA A 95 -13.16 17.41 9.04
CA ALA A 95 -13.54 16.84 7.76
C ALA A 95 -13.46 17.94 6.70
N GLY A 96 -12.23 18.34 6.37
CA GLY A 96 -11.93 18.94 5.08
C GLY A 96 -12.44 18.02 3.98
N PRO A 97 -12.76 18.55 2.80
CA PRO A 97 -13.56 17.87 1.79
C PRO A 97 -13.05 16.44 1.53
N SER A 98 -13.90 15.48 1.91
CA SER A 98 -13.82 14.08 1.48
C SER A 98 -13.79 14.09 -0.05
N GLY A 99 -12.74 13.54 -0.64
CA GLY A 99 -12.50 13.74 -2.05
C GLY A 99 -11.51 12.75 -2.64
N THR A 100 -11.09 13.09 -3.85
CA THR A 100 -10.26 12.24 -4.68
C THR A 100 -8.93 12.95 -4.95
N LEU A 101 -7.82 12.21 -4.96
CA LEU A 101 -6.57 12.67 -5.58
C LEU A 101 -6.41 12.02 -6.95
N LYS A 102 -6.18 12.83 -8.00
CA LYS A 102 -5.95 12.36 -9.36
C LYS A 102 -4.66 12.91 -9.93
N GLY A 103 -3.96 12.13 -10.74
CA GLY A 103 -2.78 12.58 -11.48
C GLY A 103 -2.27 11.51 -12.42
N THR A 104 -1.18 11.82 -13.11
CA THR A 104 -0.50 10.89 -14.01
C THR A 104 0.82 10.43 -13.39
N LEU A 105 1.05 9.11 -13.42
CA LEU A 105 2.34 8.51 -13.12
C LEU A 105 3.16 8.41 -14.40
N THR A 106 4.38 8.92 -14.35
CA THR A 106 5.35 8.84 -15.46
C THR A 106 6.58 8.05 -15.02
N LEU A 107 7.16 7.28 -15.94
CA LEU A 107 8.40 6.54 -15.72
C LEU A 107 9.53 7.25 -16.48
N ASP A 108 10.63 7.52 -15.79
CA ASP A 108 11.81 8.10 -16.43
C ASP A 108 12.43 7.08 -17.41
N ALA A 109 12.91 7.56 -18.56
CA ALA A 109 13.50 6.72 -19.59
C ALA A 109 14.67 5.86 -19.07
N ALA A 110 15.45 6.38 -18.12
CA ALA A 110 16.56 5.66 -17.48
C ALA A 110 16.12 4.52 -16.54
N ARG A 111 14.82 4.43 -16.20
CA ARG A 111 14.24 3.42 -15.30
C ARG A 111 13.43 2.34 -16.03
N THR A 112 13.23 2.49 -17.34
CA THR A 112 12.51 1.50 -18.17
C THR A 112 13.06 0.08 -18.03
N ALA A 113 14.39 -0.08 -17.94
CA ALA A 113 15.05 -1.38 -17.76
C ALA A 113 15.03 -1.92 -16.31
N ASP A 114 14.74 -1.08 -15.31
CA ASP A 114 14.63 -1.51 -13.91
C ASP A 114 13.26 -2.19 -13.66
N VAL A 115 12.21 -1.71 -14.34
CA VAL A 115 10.81 -2.19 -14.24
C VAL A 115 10.60 -3.51 -14.99
N LYS A 116 10.00 -4.50 -14.33
CA LYS A 116 9.72 -5.83 -14.90
C LYS A 116 8.23 -6.16 -14.85
N ALA A 117 7.77 -6.95 -15.81
CA ALA A 117 6.44 -7.56 -15.75
C ALA A 117 6.30 -8.39 -14.46
N GLY A 118 5.18 -8.23 -13.75
CA GLY A 118 4.93 -8.87 -12.45
C GLY A 118 5.42 -8.08 -11.24
N SER A 119 6.15 -6.98 -11.43
CA SER A 119 6.45 -6.02 -10.35
C SER A 119 5.17 -5.39 -9.80
N THR A 120 5.21 -4.82 -8.60
CA THR A 120 4.07 -4.11 -8.01
C THR A 120 4.37 -2.62 -7.90
N LEU A 121 3.47 -1.79 -8.42
CA LEU A 121 3.41 -0.37 -8.11
C LEU A 121 2.58 -0.16 -6.83
N PHE A 122 3.24 0.35 -5.79
CA PHE A 122 2.62 0.89 -4.59
C PHE A 122 2.53 2.40 -4.69
N LEU A 123 1.31 2.90 -4.77
CA LEU A 123 1.00 4.32 -4.63
C LEU A 123 0.63 4.59 -3.16
N ILE A 124 1.23 5.61 -2.56
CA ILE A 124 1.33 5.78 -1.11
C ILE A 124 0.97 7.23 -0.76
N VAL A 125 -0.03 7.44 0.09
CA VAL A 125 -0.44 8.77 0.56
C VAL A 125 -0.20 8.90 2.04
N ARG A 126 0.57 9.91 2.42
CA ARG A 126 0.87 10.26 3.82
C ARG A 126 0.28 11.63 4.14
N ARG A 127 -0.08 11.88 5.41
CA ARG A 127 -0.27 13.25 5.90
C ARG A 127 1.01 14.04 5.65
N ASP A 128 0.88 15.30 5.23
CA ASP A 128 2.00 16.23 5.40
C ASP A 128 2.20 16.52 6.89
N ALA A 129 3.45 16.57 7.35
CA ALA A 129 3.80 16.82 8.75
C ALA A 129 4.35 18.24 8.99
N GLY A 130 4.27 19.13 8.00
CA GLY A 130 4.98 20.41 8.00
C GLY A 130 6.44 20.25 7.54
N ASP A 131 7.09 21.36 7.17
CA ASP A 131 8.52 21.45 6.84
C ASP A 131 9.02 20.40 5.82
N GLY A 132 8.13 20.04 4.88
CA GLY A 132 8.37 19.02 3.86
C GLY A 132 8.43 17.57 4.38
N GLN A 133 8.18 17.34 5.67
CA GLN A 133 8.26 16.03 6.31
C GLN A 133 7.04 15.16 5.98
N LYS A 134 7.27 13.85 5.89
CA LYS A 134 6.25 12.85 5.59
C LYS A 134 5.69 12.29 6.89
N GLY A 135 4.41 12.51 7.13
CA GLY A 135 3.71 12.04 8.32
C GLY A 135 3.16 10.61 8.20
N MET A 136 2.10 10.38 8.98
CA MET A 136 1.37 9.13 9.07
C MET A 136 0.88 8.65 7.69
N LEU A 137 0.96 7.35 7.44
CA LEU A 137 0.38 6.69 6.27
C LEU A 137 -1.16 6.72 6.37
N VAL A 138 -1.82 7.22 5.34
CA VAL A 138 -3.28 7.37 5.28
C VAL A 138 -3.89 6.34 4.32
N ALA A 139 -3.41 6.34 3.08
CA ALA A 139 -3.93 5.49 2.01
C ALA A 139 -2.78 4.81 1.26
N SER A 140 -3.03 3.63 0.72
CA SER A 140 -2.14 3.00 -0.25
C SER A 140 -2.91 2.14 -1.23
N LYS A 141 -2.49 2.21 -2.50
CA LYS A 141 -3.09 1.49 -3.61
C LYS A 141 -2.05 0.58 -4.25
N LYS A 142 -2.35 -0.71 -4.34
CA LYS A 142 -1.53 -1.73 -5.01
C LYS A 142 -1.98 -1.87 -6.46
N ILE A 143 -1.05 -1.75 -7.41
CA ILE A 143 -1.31 -1.87 -8.85
C ILE A 143 -0.29 -2.87 -9.44
N PRO A 144 -0.73 -3.95 -10.10
CA PRO A 144 0.20 -4.87 -10.77
C PRO A 144 0.79 -4.19 -12.02
N VAL A 145 2.11 -4.31 -12.22
CA VAL A 145 2.82 -3.72 -13.36
C VAL A 145 3.06 -4.77 -14.44
N SER A 146 2.48 -4.56 -15.62
CA SER A 146 2.67 -5.42 -16.79
C SER A 146 3.99 -5.17 -17.52
N GLY A 147 4.56 -3.97 -17.40
CA GLY A 147 5.79 -3.56 -18.07
C GLY A 147 6.00 -2.04 -18.00
N SER A 148 7.10 -1.54 -18.57
CA SER A 148 7.41 -0.11 -18.66
C SER A 148 6.50 0.65 -19.62
N ASP A 149 5.90 -0.06 -20.59
CA ASP A 149 4.93 0.39 -21.58
C ASP A 149 3.56 0.75 -20.98
N MET A 150 3.31 0.39 -19.73
CA MET A 150 2.14 0.86 -18.97
C MET A 150 2.21 2.37 -18.66
N PHE A 151 3.39 3.00 -18.75
CA PHE A 151 3.58 4.41 -18.44
C PHE A 151 3.63 5.28 -19.72
N PRO A 152 3.04 6.49 -19.71
CA PRO A 152 2.36 7.13 -18.58
C PRO A 152 0.96 6.54 -18.32
N MET A 153 0.57 6.45 -17.04
CA MET A 153 -0.77 6.01 -16.65
C MET A 153 -1.44 7.01 -15.69
N ASP A 154 -2.74 7.21 -15.86
CA ASP A 154 -3.55 7.97 -14.92
C ASP A 154 -3.90 7.13 -13.68
N TYR A 155 -3.99 7.78 -12.54
CA TYR A 155 -4.36 7.15 -11.28
C TYR A 155 -5.42 7.97 -10.52
N GLU A 156 -6.14 7.26 -9.66
CA GLU A 156 -7.12 7.83 -8.75
C GLU A 156 -6.96 7.21 -7.35
N ILE A 157 -6.95 8.03 -6.31
CA ILE A 157 -6.95 7.63 -4.89
C ILE A 157 -8.17 8.23 -4.20
N THR A 158 -8.92 7.40 -3.50
CA THR A 158 -10.18 7.74 -2.84
C THR A 158 -10.16 7.29 -1.38
N GLU A 159 -11.23 7.60 -0.64
CA GLU A 159 -11.44 7.09 0.72
C GLU A 159 -11.45 5.56 0.83
N ARG A 160 -11.71 4.84 -0.28
CA ARG A 160 -11.66 3.36 -0.30
C ARG A 160 -10.25 2.79 -0.23
N ASP A 161 -9.25 3.61 -0.58
CA ASP A 161 -7.83 3.25 -0.56
C ASP A 161 -7.18 3.57 0.81
N VAL A 162 -7.95 4.11 1.77
CA VAL A 162 -7.52 4.41 3.14
C VAL A 162 -7.32 3.12 3.93
N MET A 163 -6.14 2.98 4.55
CA MET A 163 -5.73 1.73 5.21
C MET A 163 -6.27 1.58 6.64
N MET A 164 -6.53 2.69 7.34
CA MET A 164 -6.99 2.69 8.72
C MET A 164 -8.39 3.31 8.83
N GLN A 165 -9.36 2.48 9.22
CA GLN A 165 -10.74 2.94 9.45
C GLN A 165 -10.78 4.09 10.47
N GLY A 166 -11.64 5.08 10.24
CA GLY A 166 -11.70 6.31 11.05
C GLY A 166 -10.62 7.35 10.73
N THR A 167 -9.62 7.05 9.89
CA THR A 167 -8.66 8.07 9.42
C THR A 167 -9.29 8.90 8.31
N ALA A 168 -9.48 10.20 8.54
CA ALA A 168 -10.00 11.10 7.52
C ALA A 168 -9.01 11.28 6.35
N PHE A 169 -9.49 11.03 5.12
CA PHE A 169 -8.78 11.36 3.88
C PHE A 169 -9.03 12.84 3.55
N SER A 170 -8.43 13.73 4.34
CA SER A 170 -8.66 15.18 4.25
C SER A 170 -7.43 16.00 4.62
N GLY A 171 -7.34 17.21 4.06
CA GLY A 171 -6.25 18.16 4.32
C GLY A 171 -5.00 17.92 3.48
N PRO A 172 -3.83 18.46 3.90
CA PRO A 172 -2.57 18.34 3.19
C PRO A 172 -1.99 16.92 3.24
N MET A 173 -1.62 16.42 2.07
CA MET A 173 -1.08 15.08 1.85
C MET A 173 0.21 15.12 1.01
N ARG A 174 1.08 14.13 1.22
CA ARG A 174 2.25 13.84 0.39
C ARG A 174 1.98 12.55 -0.36
N VAL A 175 2.18 12.57 -1.68
CA VAL A 175 1.97 11.40 -2.55
C VAL A 175 3.32 10.87 -3.04
N ASP A 176 3.57 9.61 -2.73
CA ASP A 176 4.75 8.83 -3.11
C ASP A 176 4.32 7.66 -4.00
N ALA A 177 5.20 7.23 -4.91
CA ALA A 177 5.01 6.01 -5.67
C ALA A 177 6.31 5.19 -5.69
N ARG A 178 6.16 3.86 -5.65
CA ARG A 178 7.27 2.91 -5.72
C ARG A 178 6.88 1.71 -6.56
N ILE A 179 7.72 1.36 -7.54
CA ILE A 179 7.68 0.04 -8.17
C ILE A 179 8.64 -0.85 -7.38
N ASP A 180 8.06 -1.83 -6.71
CA ASP A 180 8.73 -2.89 -5.96
C ASP A 180 8.79 -4.18 -6.81
N GLY A 181 9.90 -4.91 -6.68
CA GLY A 181 10.24 -6.05 -7.53
C GLY A 181 9.73 -7.41 -7.05
N ASP A 182 9.42 -7.59 -5.77
CA ASP A 182 9.05 -8.89 -5.18
C ASP A 182 7.55 -9.02 -4.82
N GLY A 183 6.83 -7.91 -4.77
CA GLY A 183 5.41 -7.81 -4.50
C GLY A 183 5.05 -7.54 -3.03
N ASP A 184 6.03 -7.38 -2.14
CA ASP A 184 5.85 -7.02 -0.74
C ASP A 184 5.82 -5.49 -0.55
N ALA A 185 4.89 -5.02 0.27
CA ALA A 185 4.76 -3.60 0.61
C ALA A 185 5.81 -3.14 1.62
N LEU A 186 6.38 -4.07 2.40
CA LEU A 186 7.28 -3.82 3.53
C LEU A 186 8.76 -3.97 3.19
N SER A 187 9.09 -4.88 2.26
CA SER A 187 10.41 -4.97 1.63
C SER A 187 10.81 -3.58 1.09
N LYS A 188 12.10 -3.27 1.10
CA LYS A 188 12.71 -2.12 0.42
C LYS A 188 14.02 -2.58 -0.16
N LEU A 189 14.00 -2.93 -1.44
CA LEU A 189 15.14 -3.57 -2.08
C LEU A 189 15.99 -2.56 -2.84
N PRO A 190 17.34 -2.68 -2.79
CA PRO A 190 18.22 -1.99 -3.72
C PRO A 190 17.85 -2.44 -5.15
N GLY A 191 17.23 -1.56 -5.92
CA GLY A 191 16.48 -1.99 -7.10
C GLY A 191 15.19 -1.20 -7.36
N ASP A 192 14.44 -0.89 -6.31
CA ASP A 192 13.09 -0.32 -6.43
C ASP A 192 13.11 1.05 -7.10
N VAL A 193 12.23 1.27 -8.08
CA VAL A 193 12.08 2.58 -8.73
C VAL A 193 11.12 3.42 -7.91
N VAL A 194 11.53 4.63 -7.50
CA VAL A 194 10.73 5.52 -6.65
C VAL A 194 10.51 6.90 -7.25
N GLY A 195 9.41 7.52 -6.84
CA GLY A 195 8.99 8.86 -7.22
C GLY A 195 8.14 9.49 -6.12
N ALA A 196 8.08 10.82 -6.11
CA ALA A 196 7.24 11.57 -5.17
C ALA A 196 6.74 12.85 -5.83
N HIS A 197 5.53 13.28 -5.48
CA HIS A 197 5.07 14.62 -5.81
C HIS A 197 5.89 15.64 -4.98
N PRO A 198 6.44 16.71 -5.58
CA PRO A 198 7.40 17.58 -4.91
C PRO A 198 6.80 18.38 -3.75
N ALA A 199 5.53 18.79 -3.86
CA ALA A 199 4.81 19.58 -2.86
C ALA A 199 3.87 18.73 -1.98
N ALA A 200 3.26 19.35 -0.97
CA ALA A 200 2.04 18.81 -0.36
C ALA A 200 0.83 19.21 -1.22
N VAL A 201 -0.16 18.33 -1.33
CA VAL A 201 -1.41 18.56 -2.08
C VAL A 201 -2.61 18.41 -1.17
N ILE A 202 -3.68 19.18 -1.42
CA ILE A 202 -4.93 19.06 -0.68
C ILE A 202 -5.78 17.95 -1.31
N VAL A 203 -6.47 17.14 -0.50
CA VAL A 203 -7.45 16.16 -1.03
C VAL A 203 -8.53 16.88 -1.87
N GLY A 204 -8.84 16.31 -3.04
CA GLY A 204 -9.60 16.98 -4.10
C GLY A 204 -8.72 17.54 -5.23
N ALA A 205 -7.40 17.55 -5.09
CA ALA A 205 -6.48 17.97 -6.15
C ALA A 205 -6.46 17.00 -7.34
N GLU A 206 -6.48 17.58 -8.55
CA GLU A 206 -6.20 16.91 -9.81
C GLU A 206 -4.81 17.31 -10.33
N LYS A 207 -4.25 16.54 -11.29
CA LYS A 207 -2.89 16.73 -11.84
C LYS A 207 -1.78 16.62 -10.79
N VAL A 208 -1.96 15.71 -9.83
CA VAL A 208 -0.95 15.34 -8.83
C VAL A 208 0.06 14.41 -9.49
N ASP A 209 0.83 14.94 -10.43
CA ASP A 209 1.69 14.11 -11.27
C ASP A 209 2.93 13.64 -10.49
N VAL A 210 3.34 12.39 -10.72
CA VAL A 210 4.45 11.75 -10.00
C VAL A 210 5.39 11.08 -11.00
N ALA A 211 6.66 11.50 -11.00
CA ALA A 211 7.70 10.93 -11.84
C ALA A 211 8.52 9.88 -11.06
N LEU A 212 8.47 8.64 -11.53
CA LEU A 212 9.28 7.50 -11.09
C LEU A 212 10.66 7.59 -11.76
N LYS A 213 11.61 8.24 -11.08
CA LYS A 213 12.92 8.64 -11.63
C LYS A 213 14.12 8.21 -10.78
N ASP A 214 13.91 8.04 -9.48
CA ASP A 214 14.96 7.67 -8.53
C ASP A 214 14.96 6.16 -8.30
N LYS A 215 16.01 5.63 -7.67
CA LYS A 215 16.18 4.22 -7.37
C LYS A 215 16.67 4.05 -5.94
N LEU A 216 16.12 3.09 -5.19
CA LEU A 216 16.63 2.67 -3.88
C LEU A 216 17.91 1.82 -4.01
#